data_AF-A0A3N6LWM0-F1
#
_entry.id   AF-A0A3N6LWM0-F1
#
_cell.length_a   1.000
_cell.length_b   1.000
_cell.length_c   1.000
_cell.angle_alpha   90.00
_cell.angle_beta   90.00
_cell.angle_gamma   90.00
#
_symmetry.space_group_name_H-M   'P 1'
#
loop_
_entity.id
_entity.type
_entity.pdbx_description
1 polymer ?
#
loop_
_entity_poly.entity_id
_entity_poly.type
_entity_poly.pdbx_seq_one_letter_code
_entity_poly.pdbx_strand_id
1 'polypeptide(L)'
;MIKKVVAVVFALGIGSVGILGGLFAAGVIGVPDAGLEDNAWGEVDDERIEVITTVWIDNPNPGINVDELAVEYALEMNDVSLADGDAADVTVPSGNSTTELRTGLRYQQIPVWWASHVDNGEVSDLEADVTVHAEVGPLSGSPTHTHEDEIETDLEPMVAESISEMEGEHSLSPVDSGATGDGTLEPTVEITDTDAEWGAVDRDRTELHLTFDVHNPNAYPLPTPAFTGEMEFNDHLVAEWDAHEVDALEGGDGTNIPPGESREVTFVVDLDNDDVAAWFATHVDNEEVTDAEMRAQLAMQIGDETVTIPPEGEAVHCEYDVATAIFVDQESGLESEGCEFMPWATPDERSLDGLEATGSGGDDDTGLIGGTDADDRTVADIDLRSVTE
;
A
#
# COMPACT_ATOMS: atom_id res chain seq x y z
N MET A 1 34.94 55.81 45.31
CA MET A 1 35.71 54.95 44.39
C MET A 1 34.82 54.06 43.49
N ILE A 2 33.50 54.26 43.42
CA ILE A 2 32.59 53.33 42.71
C ILE A 2 32.23 53.78 41.27
N LYS A 3 32.43 55.07 40.90
CA LYS A 3 32.05 55.59 39.57
C LYS A 3 33.02 55.28 38.42
N LYS A 4 34.27 54.89 38.70
CA LYS A 4 35.26 54.53 37.65
C LYS A 4 35.25 53.05 37.28
N VAL A 5 34.64 52.20 38.12
CA VAL A 5 34.53 50.75 37.85
C VAL A 5 33.42 50.48 36.84
N VAL A 6 32.31 51.22 36.88
CA VAL A 6 31.16 51.06 35.95
C VAL A 6 31.49 51.47 34.50
N ALA A 7 32.33 52.50 34.30
CA ALA A 7 32.67 52.98 32.96
C ALA A 7 33.70 52.09 32.22
N VAL A 8 34.54 51.37 32.96
CA VAL A 8 35.52 50.44 32.37
C VAL A 8 34.83 49.12 31.96
N VAL A 9 33.81 48.68 32.72
CA VAL A 9 32.99 47.51 32.36
C VAL A 9 32.14 47.78 31.11
N PHE A 10 31.60 48.99 30.94
CA PHE A 10 30.82 49.36 29.74
C PHE A 10 31.67 49.53 28.47
N ALA A 11 32.89 50.06 28.58
CA ALA A 11 33.78 50.23 27.44
C ALA A 11 34.43 48.91 26.98
N LEU A 12 34.69 47.98 27.92
CA LEU A 12 35.11 46.61 27.58
C LEU A 12 33.95 45.82 26.94
N GLY A 13 32.73 45.93 27.46
CA GLY A 13 31.55 45.23 26.91
C GLY A 13 31.22 45.62 25.46
N ILE A 14 31.26 46.91 25.12
CA ILE A 14 30.98 47.40 23.75
C ILE A 14 32.12 47.03 22.78
N GLY A 15 33.37 47.05 23.25
CA GLY A 15 34.52 46.62 22.44
C GLY A 15 34.51 45.12 22.13
N SER A 16 34.16 44.29 23.12
CA SER A 16 34.06 42.84 22.97
C SER A 16 32.93 42.42 22.01
N VAL A 17 31.75 43.05 22.09
CA VAL A 17 30.63 42.78 21.17
C VAL A 17 30.98 43.21 19.73
N GLY A 18 31.66 44.35 19.55
CA GLY A 18 32.10 44.80 18.23
C GLY A 18 33.19 43.92 17.60
N ILE A 19 34.08 43.35 18.41
CA ILE A 19 35.11 42.39 17.96
C ILE A 19 34.48 41.06 17.58
N LEU A 20 33.57 40.52 18.41
CA LEU A 20 32.87 39.27 18.11
C LEU A 20 31.99 39.40 16.85
N GLY A 21 31.25 40.50 16.71
CA GLY A 21 30.49 40.77 15.49
C GLY A 21 31.39 40.95 14.24
N GLY A 22 32.60 41.50 14.41
CA GLY A 22 33.59 41.60 13.34
C GLY A 22 34.22 40.27 12.95
N LEU A 23 34.46 39.37 13.91
CA LEU A 23 34.94 38.01 13.68
C LEU A 23 33.87 37.15 13.01
N PHE A 24 32.61 37.28 13.44
CA PHE A 24 31.46 36.65 12.77
C PHE A 24 31.31 37.12 11.33
N ALA A 25 31.30 38.45 11.10
CA ALA A 25 31.22 39.00 9.74
C ALA A 25 32.43 38.63 8.86
N ALA A 26 33.55 38.24 9.46
CA ALA A 26 34.75 37.76 8.77
C ALA A 26 34.80 36.22 8.63
N GLY A 27 33.81 35.48 9.17
CA GLY A 27 33.75 34.01 9.13
C GLY A 27 34.74 33.30 10.05
N VAL A 28 35.23 33.97 11.10
CA VAL A 28 36.23 33.42 12.05
C VAL A 28 35.58 32.73 13.26
N ILE A 29 34.35 33.11 13.60
CA ILE A 29 33.52 32.52 14.67
C ILE A 29 32.10 32.41 14.10
N GLY A 30 31.42 31.28 14.34
CA GLY A 30 30.09 30.99 13.80
C GLY A 30 29.28 30.08 14.73
N VAL A 31 28.02 29.87 14.38
CA VAL A 31 27.22 28.80 14.98
C VAL A 31 27.60 27.48 14.30
N PRO A 32 27.67 26.36 15.03
CA PRO A 32 27.83 25.04 14.44
C PRO A 32 26.75 24.74 13.40
N ASP A 33 27.12 23.90 12.44
CA ASP A 33 26.25 23.39 11.39
C ASP A 33 26.22 21.85 11.46
N ALA A 34 25.15 21.23 10.99
CA ALA A 34 25.02 19.78 11.02
C ALA A 34 24.07 19.26 9.97
N GLY A 35 24.26 18.01 9.56
CA GLY A 35 23.39 17.33 8.62
C GLY A 35 23.50 15.83 8.74
N LEU A 36 22.73 15.14 7.90
CA LEU A 36 22.75 13.69 7.82
C LEU A 36 24.10 13.21 7.25
N GLU A 37 24.76 12.29 7.93
CA GLU A 37 25.89 11.51 7.40
C GLU A 37 25.42 10.16 6.88
N ASP A 38 24.53 9.48 7.62
CA ASP A 38 24.07 8.13 7.33
C ASP A 38 22.76 7.82 8.10
N ASN A 39 21.86 7.03 7.51
CA ASN A 39 20.75 6.39 8.21
C ASN A 39 20.85 4.87 8.02
N ALA A 40 20.48 4.12 9.04
CA ALA A 40 20.42 2.67 9.00
C ALA A 40 19.28 2.14 9.86
N TRP A 41 18.79 0.95 9.53
CA TRP A 41 17.89 0.22 10.41
C TRP A 41 18.63 -0.35 11.62
N GLY A 42 17.97 -0.32 12.78
CA GLY A 42 18.45 -0.86 14.04
C GLY A 42 17.72 -2.15 14.42
N GLU A 43 17.45 -2.32 15.73
CA GLU A 43 16.65 -3.45 16.21
C GLU A 43 15.19 -3.35 15.71
N VAL A 44 14.65 -4.47 15.22
CA VAL A 44 13.24 -4.64 14.85
C VAL A 44 12.57 -5.64 15.78
N ASP A 45 11.40 -5.27 16.32
CA ASP A 45 10.52 -6.14 17.09
C ASP A 45 9.04 -5.81 16.83
N ASP A 46 8.13 -6.59 17.42
CA ASP A 46 6.67 -6.55 17.20
C ASP A 46 6.03 -5.15 17.41
N GLU A 47 6.69 -4.22 18.10
CA GLU A 47 6.14 -2.89 18.40
C GLU A 47 7.11 -1.74 18.04
N ARG A 48 8.30 -2.06 17.52
CA ARG A 48 9.37 -1.07 17.30
C ARG A 48 10.26 -1.45 16.13
N ILE A 49 10.41 -0.50 15.20
CA ILE A 49 11.49 -0.47 14.21
C ILE A 49 12.43 0.66 14.61
N GLU A 50 13.69 0.38 14.88
CA GLU A 50 14.69 1.40 15.21
C GLU A 50 15.33 2.00 13.95
N VAL A 51 15.51 3.33 13.95
CA VAL A 51 16.34 4.07 13.00
C VAL A 51 17.57 4.57 13.73
N ILE A 52 18.75 4.27 13.19
CA ILE A 52 20.05 4.74 13.66
C ILE A 52 20.51 5.82 12.71
N THR A 53 20.55 7.06 13.21
CA THR A 53 20.92 8.24 12.42
C THR A 53 22.31 8.71 12.85
N THR A 54 23.26 8.74 11.92
CA THR A 54 24.56 9.38 12.14
C THR A 54 24.51 10.81 11.61
N VAL A 55 24.74 11.78 12.49
CA VAL A 55 24.76 13.21 12.17
C VAL A 55 26.19 13.71 12.19
N TRP A 56 26.62 14.35 11.10
CA TRP A 56 27.87 15.13 11.11
C TRP A 56 27.60 16.52 11.70
N ILE A 57 28.55 17.03 12.47
CA ILE A 57 28.50 18.38 13.05
C ILE A 57 29.83 19.08 12.77
N ASP A 58 29.79 20.24 12.10
CA ASP A 58 30.95 21.12 11.91
C ASP A 58 30.88 22.31 12.86
N ASN A 59 31.84 22.39 13.79
CA ASN A 59 32.01 23.54 14.66
C ASN A 59 33.10 24.47 14.09
N PRO A 60 32.72 25.63 13.50
CA PRO A 60 33.65 26.52 12.82
C PRO A 60 34.54 27.32 13.78
N ASN A 61 34.43 27.13 15.10
CA ASN A 61 35.08 27.97 16.11
C ASN A 61 36.47 27.43 16.52
N PRO A 62 37.59 27.99 16.03
CA PRO A 62 38.92 27.42 16.22
C PRO A 62 39.33 27.41 17.69
N GLY A 63 39.54 26.21 18.24
CA GLY A 63 39.98 26.00 19.63
C GLY A 63 38.93 26.32 20.69
N ILE A 64 37.66 26.44 20.29
CA ILE A 64 36.50 26.63 21.17
C ILE A 64 35.60 25.40 21.02
N ASN A 65 35.30 24.73 22.13
CA ASN A 65 34.27 23.72 22.15
C ASN A 65 32.92 24.42 22.31
N VAL A 66 31.89 23.89 21.64
CA VAL A 66 30.50 24.26 21.90
C VAL A 66 29.93 23.21 22.82
N ASP A 67 29.50 23.62 24.00
CA ASP A 67 28.82 22.78 24.98
C ASP A 67 27.31 23.02 24.86
N GLU A 68 26.49 22.11 25.38
CA GLU A 68 25.03 22.27 25.45
C GLU A 68 24.34 22.40 24.07
N LEU A 69 24.93 21.81 23.02
CA LEU A 69 24.32 21.76 21.70
C LEU A 69 23.17 20.74 21.71
N ALA A 70 22.03 21.11 21.11
CA ALA A 70 20.93 20.19 20.86
C ALA A 70 20.85 19.87 19.37
N VAL A 71 20.70 18.60 19.05
CA VAL A 71 20.47 18.08 17.70
C VAL A 71 19.06 17.52 17.68
N GLU A 72 18.27 17.90 16.69
CA GLU A 72 16.95 17.35 16.41
C GLU A 72 17.00 16.66 15.03
N TYR A 73 16.32 15.53 14.91
CA TYR A 73 16.14 14.78 13.68
C TYR A 73 14.65 14.55 13.46
N ALA A 74 14.17 14.74 12.24
CA ALA A 74 12.81 14.39 11.83
C ALA A 74 12.87 13.59 10.52
N LEU A 75 12.13 12.49 10.46
CA LEU A 75 11.96 11.66 9.28
C LEU A 75 10.50 11.69 8.87
N GLU A 76 10.25 12.09 7.65
CA GLU A 76 8.92 12.11 7.04
C GLU A 76 8.96 11.37 5.69
N MET A 77 7.87 10.71 5.34
CA MET A 77 7.65 10.18 3.99
C MET A 77 6.25 10.61 3.54
N ASN A 78 6.13 11.27 2.39
CA ASN A 78 4.88 11.88 1.91
C ASN A 78 4.21 12.80 2.95
N ASP A 79 4.99 13.68 3.58
CA ASP A 79 4.55 14.56 4.69
C ASP A 79 4.02 13.81 5.94
N VAL A 80 4.20 12.48 6.03
CA VAL A 80 3.84 11.68 7.21
C VAL A 80 5.06 11.55 8.13
N SER A 81 5.00 12.21 9.28
CA SER A 81 6.07 12.14 10.30
C SER A 81 6.18 10.73 10.91
N LEU A 82 7.23 10.02 10.52
CA LEU A 82 7.53 8.63 10.83
C LEU A 82 8.47 8.49 12.02
N ALA A 83 9.46 9.37 12.20
CA ALA A 83 10.31 9.38 13.39
C ALA A 83 10.79 10.78 13.77
N ASP A 84 11.06 10.96 15.06
CA ASP A 84 11.68 12.17 15.59
C ASP A 84 12.68 11.76 16.66
N GLY A 85 13.87 12.35 16.57
CA GLY A 85 14.96 12.13 17.52
C GLY A 85 15.48 13.43 18.05
N ASP A 86 15.95 13.41 19.30
CA ASP A 86 16.69 14.51 19.87
C ASP A 86 17.89 14.03 20.66
N ALA A 87 18.96 14.82 20.63
CA ALA A 87 20.13 14.67 21.47
C ALA A 87 20.48 16.04 22.07
N ALA A 88 20.34 16.17 23.38
CA ALA A 88 20.71 17.37 24.12
C ALA A 88 22.09 17.24 24.78
N ASP A 89 22.63 18.36 25.24
CA ASP A 89 23.91 18.43 25.98
C ASP A 89 25.11 17.86 25.20
N VAL A 90 25.09 17.95 23.87
CA VAL A 90 26.18 17.48 23.00
C VAL A 90 27.36 18.44 23.08
N THR A 91 28.52 17.95 23.52
CA THR A 91 29.77 18.71 23.49
C THR A 91 30.50 18.47 22.18
N VAL A 92 30.67 19.52 21.38
CA VAL A 92 31.26 19.46 20.05
C VAL A 92 32.62 20.17 20.06
N PRO A 93 33.74 19.45 19.81
CA PRO A 93 35.06 20.06 19.69
C PRO A 93 35.13 20.95 18.45
N SER A 94 36.18 21.76 18.32
CA SER A 94 36.42 22.53 17.10
C SER A 94 36.65 21.63 15.88
N GLY A 95 36.00 21.94 14.76
CA GLY A 95 36.02 21.17 13.50
C GLY A 95 34.90 20.13 13.42
N ASN A 96 35.08 19.15 12.54
CA ASN A 96 34.09 18.09 12.30
C ASN A 96 34.08 17.05 13.42
N SER A 97 32.87 16.62 13.78
CA SER A 97 32.59 15.48 14.65
C SER A 97 31.31 14.80 14.19
N THR A 98 31.00 13.65 14.77
CA THR A 98 29.76 12.93 14.50
C THR A 98 29.08 12.56 15.81
N THR A 99 27.75 12.47 15.78
CA THR A 99 26.94 11.95 16.87
C THR A 99 25.89 11.00 16.31
N GLU A 100 25.55 9.99 17.07
CA GLU A 100 24.57 8.98 16.69
C GLU A 100 23.28 9.20 17.49
N LEU A 101 22.14 9.23 16.81
CA LEU A 101 20.81 9.24 17.38
C LEU A 101 20.17 7.86 17.12
N ARG A 102 19.43 7.36 18.11
CA ARG A 102 18.61 6.16 17.96
C ARG A 102 17.16 6.54 18.21
N THR A 103 16.32 6.38 17.20
CA THR A 103 14.92 6.74 17.22
C THR A 103 14.08 5.51 16.91
N GLY A 104 12.86 5.45 17.43
CA GLY A 104 11.89 4.44 17.00
C GLY A 104 10.97 5.04 15.96
N LEU A 105 10.66 4.30 14.90
CA LEU A 105 9.54 4.61 14.04
C LEU A 105 8.24 4.65 14.84
N ARG A 106 7.37 5.58 14.47
CA ARG A 106 6.02 5.71 14.99
C ARG A 106 5.14 4.68 14.28
N TYR A 107 5.11 3.45 14.82
CA TYR A 107 4.40 2.32 14.20
C TYR A 107 2.95 2.65 13.74
N GLN A 108 2.20 3.42 14.54
CA GLN A 108 0.83 3.86 14.21
C GLN A 108 0.70 4.82 13.00
N GLN A 109 1.82 5.32 12.49
CA GLN A 109 1.91 6.18 11.31
C GLN A 109 2.21 5.39 10.04
N ILE A 110 2.67 4.13 10.14
CA ILE A 110 2.95 3.28 8.97
C ILE A 110 1.68 3.09 8.12
N PRO A 111 0.50 2.76 8.67
CA PRO A 111 -0.74 2.70 7.86
C PRO A 111 -1.10 4.01 7.15
N VAL A 112 -0.79 5.16 7.77
CA VAL A 112 -1.06 6.49 7.17
C VAL A 112 -0.10 6.79 6.04
N TRP A 113 1.17 6.45 6.24
CA TRP A 113 2.20 6.58 5.20
C TRP A 113 1.90 5.65 4.03
N TRP A 114 1.59 4.38 4.29
CA TRP A 114 1.18 3.41 3.27
C TRP A 114 0.03 3.94 2.42
N ALA A 115 -1.03 4.46 3.07
CA ALA A 115 -2.15 5.05 2.37
C ALA A 115 -1.73 6.19 1.42
N SER A 116 -0.82 7.06 1.88
CA SER A 116 -0.28 8.14 1.04
C SER A 116 0.62 7.66 -0.09
N HIS A 117 1.37 6.58 0.14
CA HIS A 117 2.26 5.97 -0.85
C HIS A 117 1.45 5.37 -2.00
N VAL A 118 0.40 4.60 -1.69
CA VAL A 118 -0.53 4.05 -2.67
C VAL A 118 -1.28 5.16 -3.43
N ASP A 119 -1.80 6.18 -2.74
CA ASP A 119 -2.50 7.32 -3.39
C ASP A 119 -1.59 8.11 -4.34
N ASN A 120 -0.27 8.06 -4.11
CA ASN A 120 0.76 8.68 -4.96
C ASN A 120 1.28 7.73 -6.06
N GLY A 121 0.63 6.59 -6.29
CA GLY A 121 1.03 5.63 -7.32
C GLY A 121 2.29 4.86 -6.95
N GLU A 122 2.36 4.41 -5.69
CA GLU A 122 3.50 3.67 -5.13
C GLU A 122 4.80 4.47 -5.11
N VAL A 123 4.68 5.78 -4.85
CA VAL A 123 5.82 6.69 -4.69
C VAL A 123 5.78 7.38 -3.33
N SER A 124 6.93 7.43 -2.66
CA SER A 124 7.13 8.13 -1.40
C SER A 124 8.29 9.12 -1.48
N ASP A 125 8.00 10.40 -1.29
CA ASP A 125 9.01 11.43 -1.06
C ASP A 125 9.53 11.31 0.38
N LEU A 126 10.78 10.89 0.56
CA LEU A 126 11.44 10.83 1.87
C LEU A 126 12.12 12.17 2.17
N GLU A 127 11.83 12.74 3.34
CA GLU A 127 12.49 13.93 3.87
C GLU A 127 13.10 13.63 5.25
N ALA A 128 14.41 13.81 5.37
CA ALA A 128 15.16 13.65 6.62
C ALA A 128 15.82 14.98 7.00
N ASP A 129 15.25 15.63 8.00
CA ASP A 129 15.68 16.92 8.51
C ASP A 129 16.60 16.76 9.73
N VAL A 130 17.75 17.43 9.70
CA VAL A 130 18.63 17.57 10.87
C VAL A 130 18.72 19.04 11.24
N THR A 131 18.26 19.38 12.44
CA THR A 131 18.31 20.74 12.99
C THR A 131 19.25 20.80 14.17
N VAL A 132 20.13 21.81 14.22
CA VAL A 132 21.04 22.02 15.35
C VAL A 132 20.73 23.31 16.07
N HIS A 133 20.44 23.26 17.36
CA HIS A 133 20.31 24.44 18.20
C HIS A 133 21.60 24.68 18.96
N ALA A 134 22.22 25.84 18.71
CA ALA A 134 23.49 26.19 19.33
C ALA A 134 23.54 27.64 19.83
N GLU A 135 24.14 27.82 21.01
CA GLU A 135 24.43 29.11 21.62
C GLU A 135 25.94 29.28 21.83
N VAL A 136 26.58 30.16 21.05
CA VAL A 136 28.02 30.44 21.12
C VAL A 136 28.25 31.87 21.59
N GLY A 137 28.33 32.06 22.91
CA GLY A 137 28.47 33.38 23.52
C GLY A 137 27.24 34.26 23.23
N PRO A 138 27.36 35.39 22.52
CA PRO A 138 26.21 36.21 22.12
C PRO A 138 25.53 35.75 20.82
N LEU A 139 26.02 34.69 20.18
CA LEU A 139 25.47 34.15 18.93
C LEU A 139 24.53 32.99 19.26
N SER A 140 23.39 32.94 18.59
CA SER A 140 22.45 31.81 18.65
C SER A 140 22.01 31.47 17.23
N GLY A 141 21.83 30.19 16.93
CA GLY A 141 21.41 29.74 15.61
C GLY A 141 20.70 28.39 15.67
N SER A 142 19.88 28.16 14.64
CA SER A 142 19.19 26.89 14.41
C SER A 142 19.23 26.53 12.93
N PRO A 143 20.41 26.27 12.35
CA PRO A 143 20.48 25.75 10.98
C PRO A 143 19.82 24.38 10.89
N THR A 144 19.20 24.14 9.73
CA THR A 144 18.58 22.88 9.36
C THR A 144 19.14 22.45 8.01
N HIS A 145 19.48 21.18 7.88
CA HIS A 145 19.81 20.54 6.60
C HIS A 145 18.82 19.42 6.34
N THR A 146 18.26 19.46 5.15
CA THR A 146 17.27 18.52 4.65
C THR A 146 17.94 17.57 3.67
N HIS A 147 17.73 16.28 3.86
CA HIS A 147 18.05 15.25 2.89
C HIS A 147 16.74 14.75 2.28
N GLU A 148 16.69 14.66 0.96
CA GLU A 148 15.50 14.27 0.19
C GLU A 148 15.86 13.01 -0.62
N ASP A 149 14.96 12.04 -0.68
CA ASP A 149 15.04 10.87 -1.56
C ASP A 149 13.65 10.46 -2.06
N GLU A 150 13.58 9.62 -3.08
CA GLU A 150 12.34 9.09 -3.65
C GLU A 150 12.34 7.56 -3.58
N ILE A 151 11.31 7.00 -2.94
CA ILE A 151 11.16 5.55 -2.76
C ILE A 151 9.96 5.08 -3.57
N GLU A 152 10.19 4.10 -4.44
CA GLU A 152 9.17 3.54 -5.35
C GLU A 152 8.99 2.04 -5.09
N THR A 153 7.76 1.55 -5.26
CA THR A 153 7.46 0.10 -5.34
C THR A 153 6.63 -0.19 -6.59
N ASP A 154 6.57 -1.48 -6.94
CA ASP A 154 5.92 -2.00 -8.15
C ASP A 154 4.95 -3.16 -7.78
N LEU A 155 4.14 -3.00 -6.73
CA LEU A 155 3.22 -4.03 -6.24
C LEU A 155 1.96 -4.17 -7.10
N GLU A 156 1.40 -3.09 -7.62
CA GLU A 156 0.31 -3.12 -8.60
C GLU A 156 0.70 -3.90 -9.87
N PRO A 157 1.83 -3.61 -10.55
CA PRO A 157 2.24 -4.39 -11.71
C PRO A 157 2.64 -5.82 -11.35
N MET A 158 3.14 -6.11 -10.14
CA MET A 158 3.36 -7.48 -9.65
C MET A 158 2.04 -8.27 -9.63
N VAL A 159 0.98 -7.67 -9.08
CA VAL A 159 -0.35 -8.28 -9.04
C VAL A 159 -0.92 -8.45 -10.45
N ALA A 160 -0.82 -7.43 -11.30
CA ALA A 160 -1.27 -7.51 -12.69
C ALA A 160 -0.57 -8.64 -13.46
N GLU A 161 0.75 -8.78 -13.30
CA GLU A 161 1.52 -9.86 -13.90
C GLU A 161 1.06 -11.24 -13.38
N SER A 162 0.85 -11.37 -12.07
CA SER A 162 0.41 -12.63 -11.44
C SER A 162 -0.92 -13.12 -12.00
N ILE A 163 -1.91 -12.24 -12.15
CA ILE A 163 -3.22 -12.64 -12.68
C ILE A 163 -3.22 -12.83 -14.20
N SER A 164 -2.26 -12.23 -14.92
CA SER A 164 -2.11 -12.41 -16.37
C SER A 164 -1.75 -13.85 -16.76
N GLU A 165 -1.20 -14.65 -15.84
CA GLU A 165 -0.97 -16.09 -16.04
C GLU A 165 -2.27 -16.88 -16.24
N MET A 166 -3.42 -16.30 -15.87
CA MET A 166 -4.74 -16.86 -16.16
C MET A 166 -5.26 -16.48 -17.55
N GLU A 167 -4.59 -15.62 -18.32
CA GLU A 167 -5.00 -15.30 -19.68
C GLU A 167 -4.94 -16.52 -20.62
N GLY A 168 -5.81 -16.53 -21.61
CA GLY A 168 -5.90 -17.57 -22.64
C GLY A 168 -7.13 -18.46 -22.58
N GLU A 169 -7.16 -19.47 -23.45
CA GLU A 169 -8.26 -20.42 -23.56
C GLU A 169 -8.10 -21.58 -22.56
N HIS A 170 -9.08 -21.75 -21.69
CA HIS A 170 -9.14 -22.81 -20.69
C HIS A 170 -10.20 -23.84 -21.07
N SER A 171 -9.76 -25.09 -21.22
CA SER A 171 -10.66 -26.24 -21.36
C SER A 171 -11.02 -26.76 -19.97
N LEU A 172 -12.29 -26.64 -19.60
CA LEU A 172 -12.77 -26.98 -18.28
C LEU A 172 -13.13 -28.47 -18.19
N SER A 173 -13.28 -28.97 -16.97
CA SER A 173 -13.65 -30.36 -16.74
C SER A 173 -15.00 -30.68 -17.40
N PRO A 174 -15.17 -31.87 -18.02
CA PRO A 174 -16.42 -32.23 -18.66
C PRO A 174 -17.56 -32.31 -17.64
N VAL A 175 -18.71 -31.71 -17.96
CA VAL A 175 -19.89 -31.66 -17.08
C VAL A 175 -21.08 -32.38 -17.71
N ASP A 176 -21.90 -33.05 -16.91
CA ASP A 176 -23.11 -33.72 -17.42
C ASP A 176 -24.16 -32.69 -17.85
N SER A 177 -24.64 -32.78 -19.10
CA SER A 177 -25.56 -31.78 -19.67
C SER A 177 -26.98 -31.78 -19.08
N GLY A 178 -27.30 -32.71 -18.17
CA GLY A 178 -28.63 -32.88 -17.55
C GLY A 178 -29.77 -33.29 -18.51
N ALA A 179 -29.57 -33.16 -19.83
CA ALA A 179 -30.54 -33.57 -20.83
C ALA A 179 -30.75 -35.09 -20.81
N THR A 180 -31.94 -35.56 -21.17
CA THR A 180 -32.33 -37.00 -21.25
C THR A 180 -31.57 -37.85 -22.30
N GLY A 181 -30.28 -37.59 -22.52
CA GLY A 181 -29.34 -38.35 -23.33
C GLY A 181 -27.92 -38.29 -22.74
N ASP A 182 -27.07 -39.22 -23.19
CA ASP A 182 -25.64 -39.37 -22.85
C ASP A 182 -24.82 -38.22 -23.47
N GLY A 183 -25.07 -36.98 -23.02
CA GLY A 183 -24.41 -35.77 -23.49
C GLY A 183 -23.57 -35.16 -22.37
N THR A 184 -22.27 -35.14 -22.55
CA THR A 184 -21.33 -34.40 -21.70
C THR A 184 -21.01 -33.08 -22.41
N LEU A 185 -21.04 -31.97 -21.68
CA LEU A 185 -20.55 -30.67 -22.14
C LEU A 185 -19.06 -30.59 -21.79
N GLU A 186 -18.28 -30.05 -22.71
CA GLU A 186 -16.87 -29.71 -22.48
C GLU A 186 -16.81 -28.17 -22.56
N PRO A 187 -17.11 -27.46 -21.45
CA PRO A 187 -17.14 -26.01 -21.47
C PRO A 187 -15.73 -25.46 -21.66
N THR A 188 -15.62 -24.41 -22.46
CA THR A 188 -14.38 -23.65 -22.60
C THR A 188 -14.63 -22.19 -22.22
N VAL A 189 -13.62 -21.53 -21.67
CA VAL A 189 -13.67 -20.11 -21.32
C VAL A 189 -12.37 -19.48 -21.76
N GLU A 190 -12.41 -18.25 -22.24
CA GLU A 190 -11.21 -17.51 -22.64
C GLU A 190 -11.12 -16.26 -21.79
N ILE A 191 -10.01 -16.08 -21.07
CA ILE A 191 -9.69 -14.82 -20.40
C ILE A 191 -8.84 -14.03 -21.39
N THR A 192 -9.36 -12.92 -21.88
CA THR A 192 -8.73 -12.18 -22.99
C THR A 192 -7.80 -11.08 -22.54
N ASP A 193 -8.03 -10.53 -21.36
CA ASP A 193 -7.26 -9.43 -20.77
C ASP A 193 -7.47 -9.48 -19.24
N THR A 194 -6.42 -9.13 -18.50
CA THR A 194 -6.47 -8.93 -17.05
C THR A 194 -5.74 -7.66 -16.67
N ASP A 195 -6.24 -6.97 -15.65
CA ASP A 195 -5.68 -5.71 -15.17
C ASP A 195 -5.81 -5.60 -13.66
N ALA A 196 -4.89 -4.86 -13.02
CA ALA A 196 -4.93 -4.57 -11.59
C ALA A 196 -4.66 -3.09 -11.36
N GLU A 197 -5.50 -2.47 -10.54
CA GLU A 197 -5.37 -1.05 -10.18
C GLU A 197 -5.63 -0.86 -8.68
N TRP A 198 -4.89 0.01 -8.02
CA TRP A 198 -5.25 0.47 -6.69
C TRP A 198 -6.60 1.22 -6.69
N GLY A 199 -7.43 0.90 -5.73
CA GLY A 199 -8.76 1.46 -5.52
C GLY A 199 -8.80 2.60 -4.50
N ALA A 200 -9.91 2.70 -3.76
CA ALA A 200 -9.99 3.67 -2.68
C ALA A 200 -9.04 3.30 -1.54
N VAL A 201 -8.33 4.29 -1.02
CA VAL A 201 -7.43 4.12 0.12
C VAL A 201 -7.77 5.09 1.25
N ASP A 202 -7.79 4.58 2.47
CA ASP A 202 -7.91 5.36 3.68
C ASP A 202 -6.92 4.88 4.75
N ARG A 203 -7.06 5.34 5.99
CA ARG A 203 -6.11 5.01 7.06
C ARG A 203 -6.09 3.51 7.36
N ASP A 204 -7.25 2.88 7.35
CA ASP A 204 -7.44 1.54 7.89
C ASP A 204 -7.48 0.50 6.74
N ARG A 205 -7.74 0.92 5.50
CA ARG A 205 -7.98 0.01 4.38
C ARG A 205 -7.45 0.54 3.05
N THR A 206 -6.90 -0.36 2.24
CA THR A 206 -6.55 -0.13 0.83
C THR A 206 -7.34 -1.09 -0.05
N GLU A 207 -8.05 -0.58 -1.05
CA GLU A 207 -8.72 -1.41 -2.05
C GLU A 207 -7.78 -1.73 -3.20
N LEU A 208 -7.89 -2.93 -3.76
CA LEU A 208 -7.22 -3.39 -4.97
C LEU A 208 -8.28 -3.91 -5.94
N HIS A 209 -8.36 -3.35 -7.14
CA HIS A 209 -9.36 -3.66 -8.14
C HIS A 209 -8.74 -4.55 -9.20
N LEU A 210 -9.27 -5.77 -9.35
CA LEU A 210 -8.76 -6.81 -10.23
C LEU A 210 -9.78 -7.08 -11.34
N THR A 211 -9.45 -6.70 -12.56
CA THR A 211 -10.35 -6.76 -13.71
C THR A 211 -10.01 -7.94 -14.60
N PHE A 212 -11.04 -8.68 -15.01
CA PHE A 212 -10.95 -9.83 -15.92
C PHE A 212 -11.94 -9.66 -17.08
N ASP A 213 -11.43 -9.69 -18.31
CA ASP A 213 -12.26 -9.82 -19.51
C ASP A 213 -12.49 -11.29 -19.84
N VAL A 214 -13.70 -11.77 -19.57
CA VAL A 214 -14.07 -13.19 -19.72
C VAL A 214 -14.94 -13.36 -20.97
N HIS A 215 -14.44 -14.08 -21.96
CA HIS A 215 -15.15 -14.46 -23.18
C HIS A 215 -15.79 -15.86 -23.07
N ASN A 216 -17.06 -15.95 -23.47
CA ASN A 216 -17.77 -17.23 -23.58
C ASN A 216 -17.83 -17.71 -25.04
N PRO A 217 -16.93 -18.62 -25.48
CA PRO A 217 -16.98 -19.18 -26.84
C PRO A 217 -18.08 -20.24 -27.04
N ASN A 218 -18.79 -20.65 -25.99
CA ASN A 218 -19.77 -21.73 -26.06
C ASN A 218 -21.07 -21.28 -26.74
N ALA A 219 -21.86 -22.26 -27.19
CA ALA A 219 -23.20 -22.04 -27.74
C ALA A 219 -24.30 -21.88 -26.67
N TYR A 220 -23.92 -21.83 -25.39
CA TYR A 220 -24.78 -21.73 -24.22
C TYR A 220 -24.18 -20.72 -23.22
N PRO A 221 -25.01 -20.06 -22.39
CA PRO A 221 -24.50 -19.10 -21.41
C PRO A 221 -23.61 -19.79 -20.37
N LEU A 222 -22.58 -19.07 -19.90
CA LEU A 222 -21.76 -19.47 -18.77
C LEU A 222 -22.09 -18.57 -17.56
N PRO A 223 -22.05 -19.06 -16.33
CA PRO A 223 -22.07 -18.20 -15.15
C PRO A 223 -20.86 -17.26 -15.13
N THR A 224 -21.00 -16.10 -14.50
CA THR A 224 -19.85 -15.25 -14.18
C THR A 224 -18.99 -15.96 -13.10
N PRO A 225 -17.67 -16.05 -13.25
CA PRO A 225 -16.82 -16.68 -12.23
C PRO A 225 -16.81 -15.88 -10.93
N ALA A 226 -16.62 -16.60 -9.83
CA ALA A 226 -16.18 -16.05 -8.56
C ALA A 226 -14.65 -16.11 -8.47
N PHE A 227 -14.07 -15.25 -7.63
CA PHE A 227 -12.62 -15.10 -7.48
C PHE A 227 -12.20 -15.29 -6.03
N THR A 228 -11.13 -16.05 -5.80
CA THR A 228 -10.55 -16.27 -4.47
C THR A 228 -9.04 -16.26 -4.56
N GLY A 229 -8.37 -15.86 -3.48
CA GLY A 229 -6.93 -15.81 -3.43
C GLY A 229 -6.40 -15.23 -2.13
N GLU A 230 -5.08 -15.19 -2.06
CA GLU A 230 -4.31 -14.66 -0.94
C GLU A 230 -3.03 -14.00 -1.46
N MET A 231 -2.52 -13.04 -0.69
CA MET A 231 -1.18 -12.47 -0.85
C MET A 231 -0.44 -12.55 0.49
N GLU A 232 0.75 -13.13 0.45
CA GLU A 232 1.64 -13.30 1.61
C GLU A 232 2.98 -12.65 1.33
N PHE A 233 3.44 -11.78 2.23
CA PHE A 233 4.74 -11.11 2.13
C PHE A 233 5.60 -11.49 3.35
N ASN A 234 6.77 -12.10 3.13
CA ASN A 234 7.65 -12.63 4.18
C ASN A 234 6.90 -13.54 5.19
N ASP A 235 6.14 -14.52 4.69
CA ASP A 235 5.26 -15.40 5.48
C ASP A 235 4.15 -14.66 6.28
N HIS A 236 3.84 -13.40 5.95
CA HIS A 236 2.76 -12.63 6.56
C HIS A 236 1.63 -12.40 5.57
N LEU A 237 0.42 -12.88 5.89
CA LEU A 237 -0.78 -12.65 5.10
C LEU A 237 -1.11 -11.14 5.11
N VAL A 238 -1.08 -10.49 3.94
CA VAL A 238 -1.41 -9.07 3.77
C VAL A 238 -2.78 -8.86 3.12
N ALA A 239 -3.28 -9.89 2.44
CA ALA A 239 -4.61 -9.91 1.87
C ALA A 239 -5.11 -11.36 1.77
N GLU A 240 -6.37 -11.58 2.10
CA GLU A 240 -7.11 -12.81 1.80
C GLU A 240 -8.48 -12.36 1.29
N TRP A 241 -8.93 -12.94 0.18
CA TRP A 241 -10.27 -12.70 -0.31
C TRP A 241 -10.96 -14.02 -0.64
N ASP A 242 -12.08 -14.23 0.03
CA ASP A 242 -13.01 -15.26 -0.32
C ASP A 242 -13.92 -14.80 -1.46
N ALA A 243 -14.38 -15.76 -2.25
CA ALA A 243 -15.38 -15.58 -3.29
C ALA A 243 -16.56 -14.68 -2.85
N HIS A 244 -17.00 -14.80 -1.58
CA HIS A 244 -18.17 -14.09 -1.01
C HIS A 244 -17.95 -12.61 -0.66
N GLU A 245 -16.70 -12.18 -0.55
CA GLU A 245 -16.33 -10.88 0.01
C GLU A 245 -16.09 -9.84 -1.08
N VAL A 246 -16.14 -10.27 -2.35
CA VAL A 246 -15.79 -9.46 -3.49
C VAL A 246 -17.04 -8.85 -4.13
N ASP A 247 -17.21 -7.54 -4.01
CA ASP A 247 -18.23 -6.77 -4.72
C ASP A 247 -17.81 -6.61 -6.21
N ALA A 248 -18.68 -6.98 -7.14
CA ALA A 248 -18.50 -6.65 -8.55
C ALA A 248 -18.96 -5.20 -8.81
N LEU A 249 -18.02 -4.26 -8.95
CA LEU A 249 -18.33 -2.83 -9.15
C LEU A 249 -18.96 -2.53 -10.51
N GLU A 250 -18.50 -3.20 -11.57
CA GLU A 250 -19.02 -3.07 -12.93
C GLU A 250 -19.14 -4.46 -13.59
N GLY A 251 -20.22 -4.67 -14.35
CA GLY A 251 -20.56 -5.99 -14.92
C GLY A 251 -22.03 -6.20 -15.30
N GLY A 252 -22.94 -5.30 -14.92
CA GLY A 252 -24.37 -5.35 -15.25
C GLY A 252 -25.11 -6.48 -14.53
N ASP A 253 -26.42 -6.30 -14.27
CA ASP A 253 -27.28 -7.19 -13.46
C ASP A 253 -27.45 -8.65 -13.99
N GLY A 254 -26.62 -9.09 -14.93
CA GLY A 254 -26.66 -10.45 -15.47
C GLY A 254 -25.80 -11.40 -14.64
N THR A 255 -26.33 -12.57 -14.32
CA THR A 255 -25.61 -13.65 -13.62
C THR A 255 -24.79 -14.54 -14.56
N ASN A 256 -24.84 -14.27 -15.87
CA ASN A 256 -24.27 -15.13 -16.91
C ASN A 256 -23.66 -14.31 -18.06
N ILE A 257 -22.62 -14.86 -18.66
CA ILE A 257 -21.97 -14.43 -19.90
C ILE A 257 -22.69 -15.14 -21.08
N PRO A 258 -23.41 -14.43 -21.97
CA PRO A 258 -24.14 -15.03 -23.07
C PRO A 258 -23.24 -15.75 -24.09
N PRO A 259 -23.80 -16.65 -24.93
CA PRO A 259 -23.06 -17.35 -25.98
C PRO A 259 -22.36 -16.39 -26.95
N GLY A 260 -21.05 -16.51 -27.11
CA GLY A 260 -20.22 -15.72 -28.02
C GLY A 260 -20.02 -14.26 -27.62
N GLU A 261 -20.43 -13.88 -26.41
CA GLU A 261 -20.22 -12.54 -25.85
C GLU A 261 -19.07 -12.56 -24.82
N SER A 262 -18.53 -11.38 -24.52
CA SER A 262 -17.55 -11.17 -23.46
C SER A 262 -18.16 -10.34 -22.34
N ARG A 263 -17.60 -10.48 -21.13
CA ARG A 263 -17.95 -9.68 -19.96
C ARG A 263 -16.67 -9.33 -19.20
N GLU A 264 -16.51 -8.04 -18.95
CA GLU A 264 -15.58 -7.49 -17.97
C GLU A 264 -16.14 -7.69 -16.55
N VAL A 265 -15.31 -8.18 -15.64
CA VAL A 265 -15.63 -8.41 -14.23
C VAL A 265 -14.53 -7.80 -13.38
N THR A 266 -14.86 -6.80 -12.58
CA THR A 266 -13.92 -6.18 -11.63
C THR A 266 -14.21 -6.67 -10.21
N PHE A 267 -13.22 -7.29 -9.61
CA PHE A 267 -13.21 -7.80 -8.25
C PHE A 267 -12.51 -6.79 -7.33
N VAL A 268 -13.17 -6.34 -6.25
CA VAL A 268 -12.55 -5.48 -5.23
C VAL A 268 -12.03 -6.30 -4.06
N VAL A 269 -10.73 -6.28 -3.86
CA VAL A 269 -10.03 -6.88 -2.71
C VAL A 269 -9.73 -5.78 -1.70
N ASP A 270 -10.06 -6.01 -0.44
CA ASP A 270 -9.74 -5.11 0.67
C ASP A 270 -8.48 -5.60 1.39
N LEU A 271 -7.49 -4.72 1.56
CA LEU A 271 -6.29 -4.95 2.37
C LEU A 271 -6.42 -4.18 3.69
N ASP A 272 -6.12 -4.82 4.82
CA ASP A 272 -6.06 -4.16 6.13
C ASP A 272 -4.68 -3.51 6.31
N ASN A 273 -4.67 -2.19 6.49
CA ASN A 273 -3.41 -1.45 6.59
C ASN A 273 -2.64 -1.73 7.89
N ASP A 274 -3.27 -2.34 8.91
CA ASP A 274 -2.54 -2.82 10.09
C ASP A 274 -1.65 -4.03 9.75
N ASP A 275 -2.05 -4.90 8.81
CA ASP A 275 -1.24 -6.04 8.35
C ASP A 275 -0.02 -5.59 7.53
N VAL A 276 -0.18 -4.49 6.78
CA VAL A 276 0.93 -3.82 6.07
C VAL A 276 2.00 -3.33 7.06
N ALA A 277 1.61 -2.81 8.22
CA ALA A 277 2.57 -2.37 9.23
C ALA A 277 3.36 -3.54 9.84
N ALA A 278 2.74 -4.71 9.96
CA ALA A 278 3.40 -5.93 10.42
C ALA A 278 4.38 -6.47 9.37
N TRP A 279 3.96 -6.52 8.10
CA TRP A 279 4.85 -6.85 6.98
C TRP A 279 6.02 -5.86 6.86
N PHE A 280 5.81 -4.55 6.98
CA PHE A 280 6.90 -3.58 6.85
C PHE A 280 8.02 -3.82 7.88
N ALA A 281 7.69 -4.31 9.08
CA ALA A 281 8.71 -4.71 10.05
C ALA A 281 9.55 -5.90 9.55
N THR A 282 8.93 -6.92 8.94
CA THR A 282 9.68 -8.07 8.39
C THR A 282 10.52 -7.67 7.18
N HIS A 283 10.01 -6.78 6.32
CA HIS A 283 10.76 -6.19 5.21
C HIS A 283 12.03 -5.48 5.69
N VAL A 284 11.90 -4.63 6.72
CA VAL A 284 13.05 -3.92 7.31
C VAL A 284 14.05 -4.88 7.96
N ASP A 285 13.57 -5.89 8.70
CA ASP A 285 14.45 -6.90 9.33
C ASP A 285 15.21 -7.75 8.29
N ASN A 286 14.63 -7.93 7.10
CA ASN A 286 15.21 -8.65 5.97
C ASN A 286 16.00 -7.74 5.01
N GLU A 287 16.65 -6.70 5.53
CA GLU A 287 17.49 -5.77 4.74
C GLU A 287 16.72 -5.11 3.57
N GLU A 288 15.45 -4.74 3.81
CA GLU A 288 14.56 -4.14 2.81
C GLU A 288 14.27 -5.04 1.61
N VAL A 289 14.14 -6.35 1.87
CA VAL A 289 13.73 -7.36 0.90
C VAL A 289 12.46 -8.06 1.37
N THR A 290 11.51 -8.25 0.47
CA THR A 290 10.30 -9.02 0.67
C THR A 290 10.25 -10.19 -0.30
N ASP A 291 10.14 -11.40 0.23
CA ASP A 291 9.66 -12.56 -0.50
C ASP A 291 8.11 -12.45 -0.59
N ALA A 292 7.58 -12.21 -1.78
CA ALA A 292 6.16 -11.99 -2.02
C ALA A 292 5.53 -13.16 -2.78
N GLU A 293 4.47 -13.74 -2.22
CA GLU A 293 3.67 -14.80 -2.83
C GLU A 293 2.25 -14.28 -3.12
N MET A 294 1.74 -14.57 -4.32
CA MET A 294 0.33 -14.37 -4.66
C MET A 294 -0.27 -15.67 -5.17
N ARG A 295 -1.44 -16.04 -4.64
CA ARG A 295 -2.23 -17.16 -5.14
C ARG A 295 -3.64 -16.73 -5.51
N ALA A 296 -4.13 -17.21 -6.66
CA ALA A 296 -5.44 -16.83 -7.14
C ALA A 296 -6.11 -17.93 -7.98
N GLN A 297 -7.42 -18.05 -7.84
CA GLN A 297 -8.25 -18.98 -8.62
C GLN A 297 -9.59 -18.34 -8.95
N LEU A 298 -10.03 -18.51 -10.20
CA LEU A 298 -11.43 -18.29 -10.60
C LEU A 298 -12.18 -19.62 -10.56
N ALA A 299 -13.43 -19.58 -10.10
CA ALA A 299 -14.28 -20.76 -10.02
C ALA A 299 -15.73 -20.44 -10.39
N MET A 300 -16.43 -21.38 -11.00
CA MET A 300 -17.85 -21.26 -11.31
C MET A 300 -18.54 -22.63 -11.29
N GLN A 301 -19.86 -22.63 -11.16
CA GLN A 301 -20.66 -23.85 -11.09
C GLN A 301 -21.47 -24.03 -12.38
N ILE A 302 -21.24 -25.12 -13.11
CA ILE A 302 -21.96 -25.46 -14.34
C ILE A 302 -22.72 -26.77 -14.13
N GLY A 303 -24.05 -26.69 -13.99
CA GLY A 303 -24.84 -27.84 -13.55
C GLY A 303 -24.49 -28.23 -12.12
N ASP A 304 -24.21 -29.51 -11.87
CA ASP A 304 -23.82 -30.05 -10.56
C ASP A 304 -22.28 -30.13 -10.37
N GLU A 305 -21.49 -29.57 -11.29
CA GLU A 305 -20.02 -29.60 -11.25
C GLU A 305 -19.41 -28.21 -11.06
N THR A 306 -18.42 -28.10 -10.17
CA THR A 306 -17.57 -26.93 -10.03
C THR A 306 -16.41 -27.00 -11.01
N VAL A 307 -16.18 -25.93 -11.76
CA VAL A 307 -15.08 -25.81 -12.71
C VAL A 307 -14.20 -24.61 -12.33
N THR A 308 -12.89 -24.76 -12.50
CA THR A 308 -11.89 -23.79 -12.07
C THR A 308 -11.03 -23.30 -13.21
N ILE A 309 -10.46 -22.12 -13.04
CA ILE A 309 -9.42 -21.53 -13.88
C ILE A 309 -8.28 -21.11 -12.95
N PRO A 310 -7.09 -21.70 -13.05
CA PRO A 310 -6.73 -22.82 -13.93
C PRO A 310 -7.50 -24.13 -13.62
N PRO A 311 -7.53 -25.11 -14.56
CA PRO A 311 -8.31 -26.34 -14.39
C PRO A 311 -7.78 -27.25 -13.27
N GLU A 312 -8.45 -28.38 -13.04
CA GLU A 312 -8.04 -29.41 -12.06
C GLU A 312 -8.01 -28.96 -10.58
N GLY A 313 -8.68 -27.85 -10.25
CA GLY A 313 -8.71 -27.31 -8.89
C GLY A 313 -7.40 -26.64 -8.48
N GLU A 314 -6.61 -26.20 -9.45
CA GLU A 314 -5.34 -25.49 -9.23
C GLU A 314 -5.57 -23.97 -9.17
N ALA A 315 -4.71 -23.26 -8.45
CA ALA A 315 -4.58 -21.81 -8.47
C ALA A 315 -3.28 -21.43 -9.18
N VAL A 316 -3.21 -20.23 -9.75
CA VAL A 316 -1.91 -19.61 -10.02
C VAL A 316 -1.22 -19.36 -8.68
N HIS A 317 0.07 -19.63 -8.62
CA HIS A 317 0.97 -19.29 -7.53
C HIS A 317 2.16 -18.59 -8.16
N CYS A 318 2.40 -17.33 -7.82
CA CYS A 318 3.56 -16.57 -8.28
C CYS A 318 4.39 -16.10 -7.10
N GLU A 319 5.71 -16.18 -7.26
CA GLU A 319 6.73 -15.78 -6.28
C GLU A 319 7.55 -14.62 -6.84
N TYR A 320 7.85 -13.62 -6.00
CA TYR A 320 8.58 -12.41 -6.35
C TYR A 320 9.53 -11.97 -5.24
N ASP A 321 10.68 -11.42 -5.62
CA ASP A 321 11.56 -10.64 -4.75
C ASP A 321 11.27 -9.15 -4.95
N VAL A 322 10.85 -8.47 -3.88
CA VAL A 322 10.65 -7.00 -3.86
C VAL A 322 11.71 -6.35 -2.99
N ALA A 323 12.55 -5.48 -3.56
CA ALA A 323 13.58 -4.75 -2.84
C ALA A 323 13.32 -3.24 -2.84
N THR A 324 13.50 -2.60 -1.68
CA THR A 324 13.55 -1.12 -1.58
C THR A 324 14.96 -0.66 -1.18
N ALA A 325 15.21 0.65 -1.22
CA ALA A 325 16.50 1.25 -0.88
C ALA A 325 16.32 2.52 -0.04
N ILE A 326 15.51 2.44 1.02
CA ILE A 326 15.22 3.49 1.98
C ILE A 326 16.49 3.88 2.74
N PHE A 327 17.15 2.92 3.40
CA PHE A 327 18.40 3.12 4.15
C PHE A 327 19.47 2.06 3.82
N VAL A 328 19.16 1.07 2.99
CA VAL A 328 20.12 0.05 2.55
C VAL A 328 20.73 0.44 1.19
N ASP A 329 22.06 0.33 1.05
CA ASP A 329 22.78 0.58 -0.21
C ASP A 329 22.59 -0.62 -1.17
N GLN A 330 21.44 -0.66 -1.84
CA GLN A 330 21.06 -1.66 -2.82
C GLN A 330 20.25 -1.09 -4.00
N GLU A 331 20.01 -1.91 -5.02
CA GLU A 331 19.10 -1.54 -6.11
C GLU A 331 17.67 -1.89 -5.68
N SER A 332 16.73 -0.95 -5.83
CA SER A 332 15.31 -1.24 -5.68
C SER A 332 14.75 -1.91 -6.93
N GLY A 333 13.68 -2.68 -6.76
CA GLY A 333 12.93 -3.25 -7.88
C GLY A 333 12.17 -4.51 -7.52
N LEU A 334 11.52 -5.04 -8.55
CA LEU A 334 10.74 -6.28 -8.53
C LEU A 334 11.41 -7.31 -9.45
N GLU A 335 11.71 -8.50 -8.91
CA GLU A 335 12.18 -9.66 -9.69
C GLU A 335 11.19 -10.83 -9.53
N SER A 336 10.66 -11.34 -10.65
CA SER A 336 9.82 -12.55 -10.63
C SER A 336 10.69 -13.80 -10.47
N GLU A 337 10.42 -14.61 -9.45
CA GLU A 337 11.00 -15.94 -9.28
C GLU A 337 10.28 -16.99 -10.14
N GLY A 338 9.02 -16.70 -10.50
CA GLY A 338 8.22 -17.42 -11.48
C GLY A 338 6.80 -17.71 -10.99
N CYS A 339 6.01 -18.28 -11.90
CA CYS A 339 4.66 -18.72 -11.61
C CYS A 339 4.48 -20.20 -11.92
N GLU A 340 3.71 -20.90 -11.10
CA GLU A 340 3.27 -22.27 -11.32
C GLU A 340 1.81 -22.48 -10.94
N PHE A 341 1.22 -23.58 -11.41
CA PHE A 341 -0.13 -23.98 -11.01
C PHE A 341 -0.06 -25.02 -9.89
N MET A 342 -0.74 -24.72 -8.79
CA MET A 342 -0.65 -25.50 -7.55
C MET A 342 -2.04 -25.86 -7.04
N PRO A 343 -2.24 -27.06 -6.44
CA PRO A 343 -3.53 -27.45 -5.88
C PRO A 343 -4.06 -26.43 -4.86
N TRP A 344 -5.31 -26.01 -5.01
CA TRP A 344 -5.94 -25.00 -4.18
C TRP A 344 -7.25 -25.49 -3.55
N ALA A 345 -7.66 -24.86 -2.45
CA ALA A 345 -8.94 -25.12 -1.82
C ALA A 345 -10.06 -24.39 -2.57
N THR A 346 -10.56 -25.00 -3.64
CA THR A 346 -11.64 -24.42 -4.46
C THR A 346 -12.90 -24.11 -3.62
N PRO A 347 -13.56 -22.96 -3.85
CA PRO A 347 -14.81 -22.60 -3.18
C PRO A 347 -15.88 -23.67 -3.34
N ASP A 348 -16.68 -23.90 -2.29
CA ASP A 348 -17.77 -24.88 -2.32
C ASP A 348 -19.03 -24.35 -3.05
N GLU A 349 -19.95 -25.26 -3.41
CA GLU A 349 -21.18 -24.90 -4.14
C GLU A 349 -22.00 -23.80 -3.46
N ARG A 350 -22.06 -23.79 -2.12
CA ARG A 350 -22.82 -22.76 -1.40
C ARG A 350 -22.14 -21.41 -1.54
N SER A 351 -20.81 -21.43 -1.63
CA SER A 351 -20.04 -20.22 -1.88
C SER A 351 -20.35 -19.61 -3.22
N LEU A 352 -20.44 -20.45 -4.25
CA LEU A 352 -20.76 -20.02 -5.61
C LEU A 352 -22.23 -19.60 -5.76
N ASP A 353 -23.17 -20.32 -5.13
CA ASP A 353 -24.61 -20.00 -5.12
C ASP A 353 -24.89 -18.57 -4.59
N GLY A 354 -24.14 -18.16 -3.55
CA GLY A 354 -24.28 -16.84 -2.93
C GLY A 354 -23.86 -15.68 -3.84
N LEU A 355 -23.08 -15.98 -4.88
CA LEU A 355 -22.41 -15.03 -5.78
C LEU A 355 -23.00 -15.02 -7.19
N GLU A 356 -24.09 -15.75 -7.39
CA GLU A 356 -24.71 -15.94 -8.69
C GLU A 356 -23.74 -16.55 -9.73
N ALA A 357 -22.65 -17.18 -9.28
CA ALA A 357 -21.66 -17.89 -10.09
C ALA A 357 -22.13 -19.31 -10.47
N THR A 358 -23.46 -19.49 -10.57
CA THR A 358 -24.11 -20.78 -10.77
C THR A 358 -25.01 -20.77 -11.99
N GLY A 359 -24.70 -21.61 -12.96
CA GLY A 359 -25.52 -21.82 -14.16
C GLY A 359 -26.35 -23.09 -14.04
N SER A 360 -27.68 -22.96 -13.99
CA SER A 360 -28.56 -24.12 -14.20
C SER A 360 -28.47 -24.53 -15.67
N GLY A 361 -27.90 -25.72 -15.92
CA GLY A 361 -28.08 -26.41 -17.19
C GLY A 361 -29.58 -26.41 -17.55
N GLY A 362 -29.90 -25.96 -18.75
CA GLY A 362 -31.20 -25.35 -19.04
C GLY A 362 -32.45 -26.15 -18.68
N ASP A 363 -33.47 -25.45 -18.20
CA ASP A 363 -34.88 -25.79 -18.36
C ASP A 363 -35.77 -24.51 -18.27
N ASP A 364 -36.25 -24.06 -19.45
CA ASP A 364 -37.48 -23.29 -19.78
C ASP A 364 -37.79 -21.91 -19.11
N ASP A 365 -38.35 -20.89 -19.79
CA ASP A 365 -39.67 -20.97 -20.44
C ASP A 365 -39.91 -19.88 -21.51
N THR A 366 -40.29 -20.31 -22.72
CA THR A 366 -40.95 -19.47 -23.72
C THR A 366 -42.43 -19.30 -23.34
N GLY A 367 -42.67 -18.47 -22.32
CA GLY A 367 -44.01 -18.08 -21.87
C GLY A 367 -44.72 -17.14 -22.83
N LEU A 368 -45.35 -17.71 -23.85
CA LEU A 368 -46.45 -17.12 -24.63
C LEU A 368 -47.50 -16.49 -23.70
N ILE A 369 -47.59 -15.15 -23.65
CA ILE A 369 -48.84 -14.47 -23.28
C ILE A 369 -49.29 -13.61 -24.46
N GLY A 370 -50.09 -14.23 -25.32
CA GLY A 370 -51.06 -13.53 -26.16
C GLY A 370 -52.44 -13.59 -25.50
N GLY A 371 -53.16 -12.46 -25.46
CA GLY A 371 -54.60 -12.49 -25.18
C GLY A 371 -55.11 -11.28 -24.42
N THR A 372 -55.59 -10.30 -25.18
CA THR A 372 -56.50 -9.24 -24.76
C THR A 372 -57.70 -9.77 -23.98
N ASP A 373 -58.07 -9.12 -22.88
CA ASP A 373 -59.47 -8.83 -22.60
C ASP A 373 -59.62 -7.53 -21.81
N ALA A 374 -60.49 -6.69 -22.35
CA ALA A 374 -60.95 -5.46 -21.76
C ALA A 374 -62.17 -5.74 -20.87
N ASP A 375 -62.41 -4.75 -20.00
CA ASP A 375 -63.66 -4.34 -19.37
C ASP A 375 -63.92 -4.65 -17.87
N ASP A 376 -64.08 -3.50 -17.19
CA ASP A 376 -65.11 -3.13 -16.22
C ASP A 376 -64.81 -3.21 -14.70
N ARG A 377 -64.33 -2.06 -14.22
CA ARG A 377 -64.79 -1.28 -13.04
C ARG A 377 -64.91 -1.99 -11.67
N THR A 378 -64.23 -1.40 -10.69
CA THR A 378 -64.92 -0.58 -9.66
C THR A 378 -63.95 0.35 -8.91
N VAL A 379 -64.46 1.54 -8.63
CA VAL A 379 -63.83 2.72 -8.00
C VAL A 379 -64.06 2.66 -6.49
N ALA A 380 -63.04 3.02 -5.69
CA ALA A 380 -63.17 3.54 -4.32
C ALA A 380 -61.98 4.50 -4.08
N ASP A 381 -62.15 5.79 -4.35
CA ASP A 381 -62.36 6.86 -3.35
C ASP A 381 -61.32 6.86 -2.21
N ILE A 382 -60.26 7.66 -2.38
CA ILE A 382 -59.42 8.15 -1.28
C ILE A 382 -59.64 9.66 -1.19
N ASP A 383 -60.33 10.04 -0.11
CA ASP A 383 -60.66 11.40 0.30
C ASP A 383 -59.39 12.13 0.78
N LEU A 384 -59.01 13.19 0.06
CA LEU A 384 -58.02 14.17 0.48
C LEU A 384 -58.70 15.23 1.35
N ARG A 385 -58.35 15.30 2.63
CA ARG A 385 -58.58 16.48 3.46
C ARG A 385 -57.29 17.05 4.04
N SER A 386 -57.00 18.26 3.55
CA SER A 386 -56.11 19.27 4.11
C SER A 386 -56.66 19.86 5.41
N VAL A 387 -55.78 20.12 6.40
CA VAL A 387 -55.83 21.21 7.40
C VAL A 387 -54.40 21.34 7.97
N THR A 388 -53.55 22.22 7.43
CA THR A 388 -53.07 23.48 8.08
C THR A 388 -53.44 23.69 9.56
N GLU A 389 -52.46 23.56 10.45
CA GLU A 389 -52.10 24.57 11.46
C GLU A 389 -50.63 24.39 11.89
#